data_AF-A0A5C4P5K3-F1
#
_entry.id   AF-A0A5C4P5K3-F1
#
_cell.length_a   1.000
_cell.length_b   1.000
_cell.length_c   1.000
_cell.angle_alpha   90.00
_cell.angle_beta   90.00
_cell.angle_gamma   90.00
#
_symmetry.space_group_name_H-M   'P 1'
#
loop_
_entity.id
_entity.type
_entity.pdbx_description
1 polymer ?
#
loop_
_entity_poly.entity_id
_entity_poly.type
_entity_poly.pdbx_seq_one_letter_code
_entity_poly.pdbx_strand_id
1 'polypeptide(L)'
;MREAQDRTFTTHDGVELFYRHWPAVAVDPGEPRKAVLLFHRGHEHSGRIAHLVDELDLPGFEFFAWDARGHGQSPGERGDSPSFATSARDVQTFCDHISAMHQIDEQNIAVVAQSVGAVIASTWVHDYAPRIRSLVLASPAFKVKLYVPFARPGLALMRKFRGNFFVNSYVKAKFLSHDPERVASYDSDPLITKAISVNVLLGLYEAADRVVADAQAIQVPTQLLISGSDFVVHRKPQEQFFERLGSLHKEKHILPGFFHDTLGEKNRAPAVASARRFILQNFARPLDRPSLLDADRIGATCAESEALATPLPHNSLRDLYWRMTRASMRFGSKLSAGVKLGFDTGFDSGSTLDYVYRNRPTGTSPIGKMIDQNYLNSIGWRGIRQRKLNVEELLRLAMGKLREENREVRIVDIAAGHGRYILEALQGVSPLPESILLRDYSDINVRDGSALIVEKGLGDIARFVKGDAFDRQDLAALEPKPTLAVVSGLYELFADNQMVGGSLAGLAEAVEPGGYLVYTGQPWHPQLELIARALTSHRAGQAWVMRRRSQAEMDQLVEAAGFRKITLRVDEWGIFSVSLAQRVQ
;
A
#
# COMPACT_ATOMS: atom_id res chain seq x y z
N MET A 1 17.98 12.28 31.25
CA MET A 1 17.03 12.19 30.14
C MET A 1 17.72 12.72 28.91
N ARG A 2 17.74 11.95 27.81
CA ARG A 2 18.37 12.41 26.56
C ARG A 2 17.67 13.69 26.08
N GLU A 3 18.45 14.68 25.67
CA GLU A 3 17.92 15.94 25.14
C GLU A 3 17.37 15.74 23.72
N ALA A 4 16.18 16.27 23.46
CA ALA A 4 15.52 16.19 22.16
C ALA A 4 15.97 17.36 21.26
N GLN A 5 16.17 17.08 19.98
CA GLN A 5 16.31 18.08 18.94
C GLN A 5 15.01 18.15 18.15
N ASP A 6 14.35 19.31 18.18
CA ASP A 6 13.15 19.59 17.42
C ASP A 6 13.51 19.87 15.95
N ARG A 7 12.88 19.16 15.02
CA ARG A 7 13.16 19.20 13.58
C ARG A 7 11.88 19.09 12.76
N THR A 8 11.98 19.33 11.46
CA THR A 8 10.88 19.12 10.50
C THR A 8 11.37 18.29 9.31
N PHE A 9 10.43 17.61 8.64
CA PHE A 9 10.66 16.98 7.35
C PHE A 9 9.50 17.29 6.40
N THR A 10 9.81 17.43 5.11
CA THR A 10 8.80 17.68 4.08
C THR A 10 8.22 16.36 3.58
N THR A 11 6.89 16.24 3.61
CA THR A 11 6.17 15.08 3.08
C THR A 11 6.06 15.12 1.56
N HIS A 12 5.59 14.02 0.99
CA HIS A 12 5.34 13.86 -0.45
C HIS A 12 4.38 14.89 -1.07
N ASP A 13 3.51 15.52 -0.27
CA ASP A 13 2.56 16.56 -0.68
C ASP A 13 3.03 17.97 -0.30
N GLY A 14 4.28 18.14 0.13
CA GLY A 14 4.88 19.44 0.46
C GLY A 14 4.56 19.96 1.85
N VAL A 15 3.92 19.17 2.71
CA VAL A 15 3.60 19.55 4.09
C VAL A 15 4.82 19.30 4.98
N GLU A 16 5.23 20.30 5.76
CA GLU A 16 6.31 20.14 6.74
C GLU A 16 5.76 19.58 8.05
N LEU A 17 6.14 18.34 8.38
CA LEU A 17 5.74 17.69 9.63
C LEU A 17 6.87 17.78 10.66
N PHE A 18 6.48 18.01 11.90
CA PHE A 18 7.39 18.11 13.04
C PHE A 18 7.83 16.72 13.52
N TYR A 19 9.09 16.59 13.95
CA TYR A 19 9.59 15.44 14.69
C TYR A 19 10.65 15.82 15.72
N ARG A 20 10.82 14.96 16.71
CA ARG A 20 11.87 15.02 17.71
C ARG A 20 12.92 13.97 17.41
N HIS A 21 14.18 14.35 17.51
CA HIS A 21 15.35 13.47 17.35
C HIS A 21 16.15 13.41 18.64
N TRP A 22 16.47 12.20 19.08
CA TRP A 22 17.43 11.97 20.17
C TRP A 22 18.62 11.20 19.61
N PRO A 23 19.82 11.80 19.57
CA PRO A 23 21.04 11.11 19.15
C PRO A 23 21.35 9.89 20.03
N ALA A 24 22.06 8.91 19.44
CA ALA A 24 22.67 7.83 20.19
C ALA A 24 23.76 8.40 21.13
N VAL A 25 23.87 7.83 22.33
CA VAL A 25 24.82 8.27 23.37
C VAL A 25 26.05 7.37 23.47
N ALA A 26 25.99 6.15 22.91
CA ALA A 26 27.12 5.24 22.81
C ALA A 26 27.13 4.57 21.45
N VAL A 27 28.02 5.00 20.56
CA VAL A 27 28.17 4.42 19.21
C VAL A 27 29.52 3.75 19.13
N ASP A 28 29.53 2.45 18.83
CA ASP A 28 30.77 1.71 18.60
C ASP A 28 31.35 2.10 17.24
N PRO A 29 32.66 2.47 17.15
CA PRO A 29 33.28 2.84 15.89
C PRO A 29 33.16 1.72 14.85
N GLY A 30 32.62 2.04 13.68
CA GLY A 30 32.47 1.10 12.57
C GLY A 30 31.17 0.28 12.59
N GLU A 31 30.33 0.39 13.62
CA GLU A 31 28.99 -0.20 13.58
C GLU A 31 28.03 0.65 12.71
N PRO A 32 27.10 0.01 11.97
CA PRO A 32 26.05 0.74 11.29
C PRO A 32 25.16 1.48 12.29
N ARG A 33 24.74 2.69 11.94
CA ARG A 33 23.80 3.48 12.75
C ARG A 33 22.46 2.74 12.86
N LYS A 34 21.85 2.79 14.03
CA LYS A 34 20.58 2.10 14.36
C LYS A 34 19.56 3.11 14.84
N ALA A 35 18.30 2.92 14.48
CA ALA A 35 17.22 3.83 14.87
C ALA A 35 16.00 3.10 15.44
N VAL A 36 15.26 3.81 16.29
CA VAL A 36 13.90 3.47 16.70
C VAL A 36 12.97 4.62 16.32
N LEU A 37 12.00 4.34 15.45
CA LEU A 37 10.92 5.28 15.13
C LEU A 37 9.76 5.06 16.10
N LEU A 38 9.27 6.14 16.71
CA LEU A 38 8.18 6.13 17.68
C LEU A 38 6.93 6.79 17.09
N PHE A 39 5.82 6.04 17.07
CA PHE A 39 4.53 6.52 16.56
C PHE A 39 3.48 6.59 17.67
N HIS A 40 2.99 7.80 17.93
CA HIS A 40 2.05 8.09 19.02
C HIS A 40 0.63 7.57 18.74
N ARG A 41 -0.22 7.63 19.78
CA ARG A 41 -1.63 7.26 19.68
C ARG A 41 -2.46 8.28 18.92
N GLY A 42 -3.72 7.94 18.65
CA GLY A 42 -4.71 8.94 18.23
C GLY A 42 -4.81 10.06 19.27
N HIS A 43 -5.09 11.27 18.81
CA HIS A 43 -5.23 12.50 19.61
C HIS A 43 -3.93 13.07 20.21
N GLU A 44 -2.86 12.29 20.32
CA GLU A 44 -1.61 12.68 20.98
C GLU A 44 -0.57 13.23 19.98
N HIS A 45 0.66 13.39 20.46
CA HIS A 45 1.83 13.86 19.74
C HIS A 45 3.11 13.20 20.31
N SER A 46 4.26 13.35 19.64
CA SER A 46 5.52 12.67 20.01
C SER A 46 6.03 12.95 21.42
N GLY A 47 5.67 14.09 22.01
CA GLY A 47 6.09 14.46 23.37
C GLY A 47 5.57 13.47 24.42
N ARG A 48 4.42 12.85 24.18
CA ARG A 48 3.77 11.92 25.13
C ARG A 48 4.38 10.52 25.16
N ILE A 49 5.26 10.23 24.20
CA ILE A 49 6.01 8.98 24.09
C ILE A 49 7.53 9.20 24.24
N ALA A 50 7.97 10.43 24.52
CA ALA A 50 9.38 10.77 24.69
C ALA A 50 10.04 10.02 25.87
N HIS A 51 9.27 9.65 26.89
CA HIS A 51 9.78 8.86 28.03
C HIS A 51 10.36 7.50 27.61
N LEU A 52 9.92 6.95 26.48
CA LEU A 52 10.41 5.67 25.96
C LEU A 52 11.89 5.71 25.54
N VAL A 53 12.42 6.89 25.22
CA VAL A 53 13.82 7.07 24.79
C VAL A 53 14.79 6.65 25.91
N ASP A 54 14.47 7.00 27.15
CA ASP A 54 15.24 6.59 28.32
C ASP A 54 14.82 5.20 28.80
N GLU A 55 13.51 4.92 28.88
CA GLU A 55 13.01 3.66 29.48
C GLU A 55 13.35 2.42 28.64
N LEU A 56 13.47 2.53 27.31
CA LEU A 56 13.92 1.42 26.47
C LEU A 56 15.41 1.12 26.64
N ASP A 57 16.21 2.04 27.21
CA ASP A 57 17.63 1.85 27.50
C ASP A 57 18.42 1.23 26.33
N LEU A 58 18.38 1.94 25.19
CA LEU A 58 19.09 1.59 23.96
C LEU A 58 20.12 2.69 23.63
N PRO A 59 21.30 2.71 24.27
CA PRO A 59 22.25 3.82 24.16
C PRO A 59 22.87 3.95 22.77
N GLY A 60 22.99 2.84 22.01
CA GLY A 60 23.49 2.83 20.62
C GLY A 60 22.42 3.02 19.54
N PHE A 61 21.22 3.46 19.93
CA PHE A 61 20.13 3.75 19.01
C PHE A 61 19.77 5.22 19.06
N GLU A 62 19.55 5.78 17.88
CA GLU A 62 18.87 7.06 17.70
C GLU A 62 17.36 6.86 17.83
N PHE A 63 16.68 7.85 18.37
CA PHE A 63 15.21 7.83 18.45
C PHE A 63 14.63 8.98 17.64
N PHE A 64 13.54 8.67 16.95
CA PHE A 64 12.81 9.65 16.16
C PHE A 64 11.32 9.51 16.47
N ALA A 65 10.67 10.59 16.83
CA ALA A 65 9.24 10.57 17.13
C ALA A 65 8.58 11.75 16.43
N TRP A 66 7.66 11.48 15.50
CA TRP A 66 6.99 12.54 14.76
C TRP A 66 5.72 13.03 15.45
N ASP A 67 5.25 14.21 15.10
CA ASP A 67 3.85 14.57 15.28
C ASP A 67 3.15 14.28 13.94
N ALA A 68 2.20 13.34 13.94
CA ALA A 68 1.43 13.04 12.74
C ALA A 68 0.71 14.30 12.24
N ARG A 69 0.41 14.38 10.94
CA ARG A 69 -0.31 15.55 10.40
C ARG A 69 -1.60 15.82 11.16
N GLY A 70 -1.92 17.09 11.36
CA GLY A 70 -3.07 17.52 12.16
C GLY A 70 -2.95 17.24 13.67
N HIS A 71 -1.78 16.86 14.18
CA HIS A 71 -1.53 16.59 15.60
C HIS A 71 -0.32 17.37 16.11
N GLY A 72 -0.27 17.63 17.41
CA GLY A 72 0.88 18.26 18.06
C GLY A 72 1.30 19.57 17.39
N GLN A 73 2.60 19.68 17.12
CA GLN A 73 3.22 20.81 16.43
C GLN A 73 3.14 20.73 14.90
N SER A 74 2.74 19.59 14.34
CA SER A 74 2.56 19.45 12.90
C SER A 74 1.35 20.25 12.41
N PRO A 75 1.39 20.83 11.18
CA PRO A 75 0.31 21.64 10.62
C PRO A 75 -0.90 20.80 10.18
N GLY A 76 -1.91 21.47 9.63
CA GLY A 76 -3.16 20.88 9.13
C GLY A 76 -4.34 21.00 10.09
N GLU A 77 -5.53 20.69 9.59
CA GLU A 77 -6.75 20.67 10.39
C GLU A 77 -6.64 19.62 11.51
N ARG A 78 -6.99 20.01 12.74
CA ARG A 78 -6.75 19.19 13.94
C ARG A 78 -7.52 17.87 13.85
N GLY A 79 -6.79 16.75 13.90
CA GLY A 79 -7.38 15.40 13.89
C GLY A 79 -7.84 14.95 12.51
N ASP A 80 -7.35 15.60 11.45
CA ASP A 80 -7.63 15.25 10.06
C ASP A 80 -6.36 14.87 9.28
N SER A 81 -6.60 14.14 8.20
CA SER A 81 -5.64 13.78 7.16
C SER A 81 -6.44 13.61 5.86
N PRO A 82 -5.89 13.98 4.68
CA PRO A 82 -6.58 13.78 3.41
C PRO A 82 -7.14 12.36 3.24
N SER A 83 -6.37 11.35 3.67
CA SER A 83 -6.82 9.97 3.82
C SER A 83 -5.92 9.18 4.78
N PHE A 84 -6.38 7.99 5.20
CA PHE A 84 -5.56 7.11 6.02
C PHE A 84 -4.31 6.61 5.26
N ALA A 85 -4.43 6.42 3.94
CA ALA A 85 -3.31 6.09 3.07
C ALA A 85 -2.29 7.23 2.97
N THR A 86 -2.74 8.49 3.03
CA THR A 86 -1.83 9.65 3.13
C THR A 86 -0.97 9.55 4.39
N SER A 87 -1.56 9.20 5.54
CA SER A 87 -0.81 9.01 6.78
C SER A 87 0.18 7.83 6.71
N ALA A 88 -0.17 6.75 6.00
CA ALA A 88 0.76 5.65 5.75
C ALA A 88 1.90 6.05 4.79
N ARG A 89 1.62 6.88 3.78
CA ARG A 89 2.64 7.44 2.87
C ARG A 89 3.56 8.43 3.59
N ASP A 90 3.05 9.17 4.56
CA ASP A 90 3.89 10.02 5.42
C ASP A 90 4.93 9.17 6.16
N VAL A 91 4.57 7.97 6.64
CA VAL A 91 5.53 7.06 7.29
C VAL A 91 6.64 6.65 6.32
N GLN A 92 6.29 6.33 5.06
CA GLN A 92 7.29 6.05 4.04
C GLN A 92 8.20 7.26 3.82
N THR A 93 7.63 8.45 3.65
CA THR A 93 8.42 9.68 3.45
C THR A 93 9.32 9.97 4.64
N PHE A 94 8.87 9.68 5.86
CA PHE A 94 9.67 9.83 7.06
C PHE A 94 10.84 8.84 7.09
N CYS A 95 10.61 7.56 6.75
CA CYS A 95 11.68 6.57 6.66
C CYS A 95 12.71 6.92 5.59
N ASP A 96 12.27 7.40 4.43
CA ASP A 96 13.13 7.89 3.35
C ASP A 96 13.96 9.10 3.82
N HIS A 97 13.32 10.05 4.53
CA HIS A 97 13.99 11.21 5.12
C HIS A 97 15.05 10.80 6.14
N ILE A 98 14.75 9.87 7.06
CA ILE A 98 15.71 9.39 8.05
C ILE A 98 16.88 8.68 7.36
N SER A 99 16.60 7.85 6.36
CA SER A 99 17.65 7.16 5.59
C SER A 99 18.59 8.16 4.91
N ALA A 100 18.03 9.18 4.25
CA ALA A 100 18.81 10.20 3.54
C ALA A 100 19.57 11.15 4.49
N MET A 101 18.91 11.70 5.50
CA MET A 101 19.48 12.74 6.35
C MET A 101 20.37 12.21 7.47
N HIS A 102 20.07 11.01 7.98
CA HIS A 102 20.79 10.40 9.08
C HIS A 102 21.66 9.22 8.65
N GLN A 103 21.68 8.85 7.36
CA GLN A 103 22.52 7.75 6.84
C GLN A 103 22.27 6.45 7.61
N ILE A 104 20.99 6.16 7.86
CA ILE A 104 20.53 4.96 8.57
C ILE A 104 19.78 4.11 7.56
N ASP A 105 20.38 2.99 7.14
CA ASP A 105 19.70 2.08 6.23
C ASP A 105 18.37 1.59 6.82
N GLU A 106 17.36 1.40 5.97
CA GLU A 106 16.03 0.93 6.38
C GLU A 106 16.09 -0.35 7.23
N GLN A 107 17.03 -1.25 6.91
CA GLN A 107 17.27 -2.50 7.65
C GLN A 107 17.83 -2.33 9.07
N ASN A 108 18.24 -1.12 9.44
CA ASN A 108 18.73 -0.76 10.76
C ASN A 108 17.71 0.07 11.56
N ILE A 109 16.45 0.05 11.13
CA ILE A 109 15.34 0.75 11.78
C ILE A 109 14.42 -0.25 12.50
N ALA A 110 14.12 0.00 13.76
CA ALA A 110 12.97 -0.57 14.47
C ALA A 110 11.83 0.45 14.56
N VAL A 111 10.60 -0.04 14.64
CA VAL A 111 9.41 0.79 14.84
C VAL A 111 8.71 0.38 16.13
N VAL A 112 8.34 1.36 16.95
CA VAL A 112 7.46 1.20 18.11
C VAL A 112 6.25 2.11 17.94
N ALA A 113 5.06 1.53 17.92
CA ALA A 113 3.85 2.26 17.61
C ALA A 113 2.72 1.88 18.56
N GLN A 114 1.83 2.81 18.89
CA GLN A 114 0.70 2.56 19.79
C GLN A 114 -0.65 2.98 19.20
N SER A 115 -1.70 2.18 19.42
CA SER A 115 -3.09 2.51 19.05
C SER A 115 -3.27 2.86 17.57
N VAL A 116 -3.71 4.07 17.21
CA VAL A 116 -3.86 4.54 15.82
C VAL A 116 -2.51 4.56 15.10
N GLY A 117 -1.43 5.00 15.74
CA GLY A 117 -0.08 4.94 15.17
C GLY A 117 0.34 3.51 14.85
N ALA A 118 -0.09 2.53 15.65
CA ALA A 118 0.16 1.12 15.38
C ALA A 118 -0.64 0.60 14.16
N VAL A 119 -1.85 1.10 13.91
CA VAL A 119 -2.58 0.78 12.67
C VAL A 119 -1.92 1.44 11.47
N ILE A 120 -1.49 2.70 11.57
CA ILE A 120 -0.76 3.39 10.49
C ILE A 120 0.52 2.61 10.15
N ALA A 121 1.32 2.24 11.15
CA ALA A 121 2.54 1.46 10.96
C ALA A 121 2.26 0.08 10.34
N SER A 122 1.20 -0.62 10.80
CA SER A 122 0.81 -1.92 10.24
C SER A 122 0.35 -1.80 8.78
N THR A 123 -0.41 -0.76 8.44
CA THR A 123 -0.84 -0.45 7.07
C THR A 123 0.35 -0.12 6.18
N TRP A 124 1.29 0.71 6.65
CA TRP A 124 2.51 1.02 5.93
C TRP A 124 3.34 -0.25 5.68
N VAL A 125 3.55 -1.10 6.69
CA VAL A 125 4.31 -2.34 6.52
C VAL A 125 3.62 -3.29 5.54
N HIS A 126 2.31 -3.40 5.59
CA HIS A 126 1.52 -4.18 4.64
C HIS A 126 1.64 -3.65 3.20
N ASP A 127 1.50 -2.34 3.02
CA ASP A 127 1.36 -1.73 1.69
C ASP A 127 2.70 -1.49 1.00
N TYR A 128 3.76 -1.18 1.76
CA TYR A 128 5.08 -0.81 1.23
C TYR A 128 6.12 -1.92 1.33
N ALA A 129 5.86 -2.97 2.14
CA ALA A 129 6.78 -4.05 2.44
C ALA A 129 8.21 -3.54 2.78
N PRO A 130 8.34 -2.59 3.73
CA PRO A 130 9.62 -1.99 4.08
C PRO A 130 10.56 -3.03 4.71
N ARG A 131 11.86 -2.79 4.56
CA ARG A 131 12.93 -3.71 4.98
C ARG A 131 13.35 -3.51 6.44
N ILE A 132 12.47 -2.98 7.29
CA ILE A 132 12.78 -2.67 8.69
C ILE A 132 13.13 -3.90 9.53
N ARG A 133 13.89 -3.68 10.59
CA ARG A 133 14.41 -4.72 11.49
C ARG A 133 13.33 -5.36 12.35
N SER A 134 12.39 -4.57 12.87
CA SER A 134 11.33 -5.06 13.74
C SER A 134 10.19 -4.06 13.91
N LEU A 135 8.99 -4.56 14.14
CA LEU A 135 7.78 -3.81 14.40
C LEU A 135 7.21 -4.16 15.79
N VAL A 136 7.15 -3.20 16.72
CA VAL A 136 6.52 -3.35 18.03
C VAL A 136 5.21 -2.57 18.04
N LEU A 137 4.10 -3.26 18.24
CA LEU A 137 2.75 -2.70 18.24
C LEU A 137 2.13 -2.81 19.62
N ALA A 138 1.78 -1.66 20.22
CA ALA A 138 1.09 -1.57 21.50
C ALA A 138 -0.40 -1.25 21.28
N SER A 139 -1.27 -2.15 21.75
CA SER A 139 -2.74 -2.08 21.68
C SER A 139 -3.27 -1.46 20.37
N PRO A 140 -2.92 -2.02 19.19
CA PRO A 140 -3.32 -1.44 17.90
C PRO A 140 -4.83 -1.30 17.80
N ALA A 141 -5.27 -0.15 17.29
CA ALA A 141 -6.67 0.24 17.20
C ALA A 141 -7.42 -0.43 16.03
N PHE A 142 -7.21 -1.73 15.85
CA PHE A 142 -7.83 -2.49 14.76
C PHE A 142 -9.35 -2.53 14.82
N LYS A 143 -9.93 -2.43 16.03
CA LYS A 143 -11.37 -2.25 16.20
C LYS A 143 -11.65 -1.48 17.47
N VAL A 144 -12.07 -0.23 17.32
CA VAL A 144 -12.50 0.63 18.43
C VAL A 144 -13.88 0.19 18.93
N LYS A 145 -14.09 0.28 20.24
CA LYS A 145 -15.36 0.01 20.91
C LYS A 145 -16.33 1.16 20.66
N LEU A 146 -17.14 1.03 19.61
CA LEU A 146 -18.28 1.93 19.36
C LEU A 146 -19.48 1.47 20.17
N TYR A 147 -19.91 2.30 21.12
CA TYR A 147 -21.09 2.02 21.97
C TYR A 147 -22.42 2.33 21.27
N VAL A 148 -22.38 3.06 20.15
CA VAL A 148 -23.57 3.42 19.37
C VAL A 148 -23.77 2.39 18.24
N PRO A 149 -24.88 1.63 18.22
CA PRO A 149 -25.20 0.72 17.12
C PRO A 149 -25.26 1.44 15.78
N PHE A 150 -24.80 0.79 14.71
CA PHE A 150 -24.78 1.32 13.34
C PHE A 150 -24.01 2.65 13.15
N ALA A 151 -23.17 3.04 14.10
CA ALA A 151 -22.40 4.28 14.00
C ALA A 151 -21.55 4.35 12.72
N ARG A 152 -20.81 3.29 12.36
CA ARG A 152 -19.98 3.29 11.14
C ARG A 152 -20.81 3.48 9.85
N PRO A 153 -21.88 2.69 9.57
CA PRO A 153 -22.76 2.95 8.43
C PRO A 153 -23.39 4.35 8.44
N GLY A 154 -23.84 4.83 9.60
CA GLY A 154 -24.42 6.17 9.74
C GLY A 154 -23.42 7.29 9.41
N LEU A 155 -22.19 7.19 9.91
CA LEU A 155 -21.10 8.11 9.62
C LEU A 155 -20.75 8.11 8.12
N ALA A 156 -20.68 6.94 7.49
CA ALA A 156 -20.42 6.83 6.05
C ALA A 156 -21.52 7.47 5.21
N LEU A 157 -22.79 7.29 5.60
CA LEU A 157 -23.94 7.90 4.93
C LEU A 157 -23.90 9.43 5.09
N MET A 158 -23.69 9.93 6.31
CA MET A 158 -23.57 11.38 6.54
C MET A 158 -22.42 11.99 5.76
N ARG A 159 -21.24 11.34 5.73
CA ARG A 159 -20.09 11.78 4.95
C ARG A 159 -20.44 11.92 3.46
N LYS A 160 -21.21 10.98 2.91
CA LYS A 160 -21.65 11.02 1.51
C LYS A 160 -22.55 12.23 1.19
N PHE A 161 -23.37 12.68 2.15
CA PHE A 161 -24.29 13.81 1.93
C PHE A 161 -23.68 15.19 2.21
N ARG A 162 -22.83 15.32 3.23
CA ARG A 162 -22.33 16.63 3.69
C ARG A 162 -20.81 16.83 3.60
N GLY A 163 -20.07 15.84 3.11
CA GLY A 163 -18.61 15.88 3.07
C GLY A 163 -17.96 15.51 4.42
N ASN A 164 -16.68 15.88 4.59
CA ASN A 164 -15.94 15.62 5.82
C ASN A 164 -16.52 16.42 6.99
N PHE A 165 -16.45 15.85 8.19
CA PHE A 165 -16.84 16.52 9.44
C PHE A 165 -16.15 15.84 10.62
N PHE A 166 -16.26 16.44 11.79
CA PHE A 166 -15.55 15.99 12.99
C PHE A 166 -16.50 15.37 14.01
N VAL A 167 -16.00 14.33 14.67
CA VAL A 167 -16.63 13.72 15.84
C VAL A 167 -15.67 13.79 17.01
N ASN A 168 -16.19 14.12 18.19
CA ASN A 168 -15.38 14.12 19.40
C ASN A 168 -15.23 12.69 19.92
N SER A 169 -13.99 12.34 20.30
CA SER A 169 -13.71 11.06 20.93
C SER A 169 -14.39 10.94 22.28
N TYR A 170 -15.01 9.79 22.53
CA TYR A 170 -15.59 9.45 23.83
C TYR A 170 -14.53 9.00 24.85
N VAL A 171 -13.29 8.83 24.41
CA VAL A 171 -12.19 8.32 25.24
C VAL A 171 -11.75 9.40 26.23
N LYS A 172 -11.89 9.10 27.52
CA LYS A 172 -11.46 9.97 28.62
C LYS A 172 -10.10 9.51 29.14
N ALA A 173 -9.28 10.44 29.62
CA ALA A 173 -7.93 10.17 30.12
C ALA A 173 -7.88 9.05 31.17
N LYS A 174 -8.85 9.00 32.09
CA LYS A 174 -8.97 7.94 33.12
C LYS A 174 -9.14 6.50 32.59
N PHE A 175 -9.49 6.33 31.32
CA PHE A 175 -9.59 5.02 30.66
C PHE A 175 -8.32 4.66 29.87
N LEU A 176 -7.33 5.56 29.86
CA LEU A 176 -6.08 5.38 29.15
C LEU A 176 -5.01 4.77 30.05
N SER A 177 -4.87 5.22 31.30
CA SER A 177 -3.80 4.77 32.21
C SER A 177 -4.29 4.79 33.66
N HIS A 178 -3.69 3.96 34.52
CA HIS A 178 -3.85 4.06 35.97
C HIS A 178 -2.92 5.11 36.59
N ASP A 179 -2.00 5.67 35.81
CA ASP A 179 -1.07 6.70 36.28
C ASP A 179 -1.79 8.06 36.40
N PRO A 180 -2.03 8.57 37.62
CA PRO A 180 -2.77 9.81 37.82
C PRO A 180 -2.05 11.03 37.23
N GLU A 181 -0.71 11.03 37.17
CA GLU A 181 0.05 12.14 36.57
C GLU A 181 -0.11 12.16 35.06
N ARG A 182 -0.12 10.98 34.43
CA ARG A 182 -0.38 10.87 32.98
C ARG A 182 -1.82 11.23 32.63
N VAL A 183 -2.78 10.89 33.49
CA VAL A 183 -4.17 11.30 33.34
C VAL A 183 -4.30 12.83 33.45
N ALA A 184 -3.74 13.43 34.49
CA ALA A 184 -3.80 14.88 34.70
C ALA A 184 -3.08 15.68 33.59
N SER A 185 -1.90 15.22 33.17
CA SER A 185 -1.17 15.84 32.07
C SER A 185 -1.91 15.68 30.74
N TYR A 186 -2.59 14.56 30.47
CA TYR A 186 -3.40 14.43 29.25
C TYR A 186 -4.57 15.41 29.23
N ASP A 187 -5.26 15.59 30.36
CA ASP A 187 -6.43 16.48 30.41
C ASP A 187 -6.08 17.97 30.29
N SER A 188 -4.85 18.35 30.67
CA SER A 188 -4.36 19.74 30.64
C SER A 188 -3.51 20.09 29.42
N ASP A 189 -3.12 19.10 28.61
CA ASP A 189 -2.23 19.28 27.47
C ASP A 189 -2.97 19.93 26.27
N PRO A 190 -2.57 21.15 25.86
CA PRO A 190 -3.25 21.90 24.80
C PRO A 190 -2.99 21.31 23.41
N LEU A 191 -2.01 20.42 23.25
CA LEU A 191 -1.70 19.77 21.97
C LEU A 191 -2.55 18.52 21.74
N ILE A 192 -3.32 18.08 22.75
CA ILE A 192 -4.26 16.97 22.61
C ILE A 192 -5.43 17.33 21.71
N THR A 193 -5.59 16.55 20.65
CA THR A 193 -6.60 16.77 19.62
C THR A 193 -7.74 15.76 19.76
N LYS A 194 -8.77 16.07 20.56
CA LYS A 194 -9.87 15.13 20.88
C LYS A 194 -10.85 14.89 19.72
N ALA A 195 -10.95 15.84 18.80
CA ALA A 195 -11.76 15.71 17.59
C ALA A 195 -11.02 14.82 16.58
N ILE A 196 -11.77 13.95 15.91
CA ILE A 196 -11.28 13.16 14.78
C ILE A 196 -12.20 13.37 13.59
N SER A 197 -11.62 13.55 12.40
CA SER A 197 -12.41 13.65 11.18
C SER A 197 -13.04 12.31 10.83
N VAL A 198 -14.21 12.34 10.20
CA VAL A 198 -14.89 11.12 9.75
C VAL A 198 -14.16 10.48 8.57
N ASN A 199 -13.44 11.25 7.76
CA ASN A 199 -12.53 10.69 6.75
C ASN A 199 -11.49 9.76 7.40
N VAL A 200 -10.79 10.24 8.42
CA VAL A 200 -9.75 9.47 9.12
C VAL A 200 -10.37 8.31 9.89
N LEU A 201 -11.49 8.52 10.58
CA LEU A 201 -12.14 7.47 11.36
C LEU A 201 -12.63 6.31 10.47
N LEU A 202 -13.28 6.60 9.33
CA LEU A 202 -13.72 5.56 8.40
C LEU A 202 -12.52 4.87 7.72
N GLY A 203 -11.51 5.66 7.32
CA GLY A 203 -10.28 5.12 6.74
C GLY A 203 -9.51 4.22 7.70
N LEU A 204 -9.47 4.55 8.99
CA LEU A 204 -8.90 3.72 10.06
C LEU A 204 -9.59 2.35 10.10
N TYR A 205 -10.93 2.31 10.09
CA TYR A 205 -11.66 1.04 10.10
C TYR A 205 -11.42 0.22 8.83
N GLU A 206 -11.43 0.86 7.66
CA GLU A 206 -11.19 0.19 6.39
C GLU A 206 -9.77 -0.40 6.32
N ALA A 207 -8.76 0.37 6.72
CA ALA A 207 -7.37 -0.09 6.76
C ALA A 207 -7.17 -1.18 7.81
N ALA A 208 -7.75 -1.03 9.01
CA ALA A 208 -7.67 -2.04 10.06
C ALA A 208 -8.31 -3.37 9.65
N ASP A 209 -9.53 -3.35 9.12
CA ASP A 209 -10.22 -4.57 8.67
C ASP A 209 -9.38 -5.29 7.61
N ARG A 210 -8.83 -4.53 6.65
CA ARG A 210 -7.97 -5.03 5.57
C ARG A 210 -6.69 -5.66 6.11
N VAL A 211 -5.93 -4.92 6.92
CA VAL A 211 -4.62 -5.35 7.42
C VAL A 211 -4.75 -6.54 8.38
N VAL A 212 -5.81 -6.61 9.19
CA VAL A 212 -6.10 -7.81 10.01
C VAL A 212 -6.48 -9.00 9.13
N ALA A 213 -7.30 -8.78 8.10
CA ALA A 213 -7.71 -9.83 7.19
C ALA A 213 -6.51 -10.43 6.44
N ASP A 214 -5.57 -9.58 6.01
CA ASP A 214 -4.44 -9.92 5.14
C ASP A 214 -3.07 -9.88 5.82
N ALA A 215 -3.03 -10.02 7.15
CA ALA A 215 -1.78 -9.93 7.93
C ALA A 215 -0.69 -10.95 7.48
N GLN A 216 -1.07 -11.98 6.72
CA GLN A 216 -0.15 -12.95 6.11
C GLN A 216 0.86 -12.28 5.16
N ALA A 217 0.51 -11.12 4.59
CA ALA A 217 1.41 -10.33 3.73
C ALA A 217 2.56 -9.68 4.52
N ILE A 218 2.43 -9.52 5.84
CA ILE A 218 3.45 -8.90 6.69
C ILE A 218 4.49 -9.94 7.12
N GLN A 219 5.69 -9.82 6.57
CA GLN A 219 6.83 -10.68 6.87
C GLN A 219 7.80 -10.11 7.92
N VAL A 220 7.66 -8.81 8.24
CA VAL A 220 8.50 -8.12 9.23
C VAL A 220 8.37 -8.76 10.62
N PRO A 221 9.47 -9.01 11.35
CA PRO A 221 9.41 -9.47 12.73
C PRO A 221 8.53 -8.55 13.58
N THR A 222 7.48 -9.09 14.20
CA THR A 222 6.45 -8.28 14.85
C THR A 222 6.17 -8.72 16.29
N GLN A 223 6.25 -7.80 17.24
CA GLN A 223 5.78 -7.99 18.61
C GLN A 223 4.47 -7.24 18.84
N LEU A 224 3.52 -7.91 19.49
CA LEU A 224 2.23 -7.35 19.85
C LEU A 224 2.09 -7.28 21.39
N LEU A 225 1.95 -6.08 21.92
CA LEU A 225 1.69 -5.81 23.34
C LEU A 225 0.21 -5.45 23.50
N ILE A 226 -0.56 -6.32 24.13
CA ILE A 226 -2.03 -6.21 24.26
C ILE A 226 -2.38 -5.85 25.70
N SER A 227 -3.04 -4.71 25.89
CA SER A 227 -3.61 -4.36 27.20
C SER A 227 -4.79 -5.28 27.59
N GLY A 228 -4.68 -5.92 28.76
CA GLY A 228 -5.65 -6.92 29.22
C GLY A 228 -7.00 -6.35 29.66
N SER A 229 -7.04 -5.09 30.07
CA SER A 229 -8.25 -4.38 30.55
C SER A 229 -8.52 -3.13 29.72
N ASP A 230 -8.33 -3.22 28.40
CA ASP A 230 -8.49 -2.11 27.47
C ASP A 230 -9.96 -1.67 27.31
N PHE A 231 -10.26 -0.39 27.57
CA PHE A 231 -11.59 0.20 27.42
C PHE A 231 -11.88 0.80 26.03
N VAL A 232 -10.87 0.93 25.18
CA VAL A 232 -10.95 1.65 23.91
C VAL A 232 -11.07 0.70 22.73
N VAL A 233 -10.33 -0.41 22.72
CA VAL A 233 -10.26 -1.32 21.57
C VAL A 233 -10.62 -2.76 21.94
N HIS A 234 -11.03 -3.54 20.95
CA HIS A 234 -11.29 -4.96 21.13
C HIS A 234 -9.99 -5.77 21.01
N ARG A 235 -9.84 -6.77 21.90
CA ARG A 235 -8.72 -7.72 21.89
C ARG A 235 -8.71 -8.63 20.67
N LYS A 236 -9.88 -9.18 20.30
CA LYS A 236 -10.00 -10.23 19.28
C LYS A 236 -9.29 -9.90 17.94
N PRO A 237 -9.46 -8.71 17.34
CA PRO A 237 -8.75 -8.38 16.09
C PRO A 237 -7.23 -8.31 16.25
N GLN A 238 -6.71 -7.94 17.42
CA GLN A 238 -5.27 -7.94 17.69
C GLN A 238 -4.73 -9.37 17.73
N GLU A 239 -5.46 -10.30 18.36
CA GLU A 239 -5.09 -11.72 18.37
C GLU A 239 -5.18 -12.35 16.98
N GLN A 240 -6.24 -12.04 16.23
CA GLN A 240 -6.40 -12.51 14.85
C GLN A 240 -5.29 -12.00 13.93
N PHE A 241 -4.89 -10.73 14.09
CA PHE A 241 -3.73 -10.16 13.40
C PHE A 241 -2.47 -10.97 13.70
N PHE A 242 -2.16 -11.19 14.98
CA PHE A 242 -0.99 -11.97 15.40
C PHE A 242 -1.00 -13.39 14.84
N GLU A 243 -2.13 -14.09 14.92
CA GLU A 243 -2.29 -15.45 14.41
C GLU A 243 -2.00 -15.52 12.90
N ARG A 244 -2.48 -14.52 12.16
CA ARG A 244 -2.36 -14.46 10.70
C ARG A 244 -1.02 -13.92 10.18
N LEU A 245 -0.23 -13.21 11.00
CA LEU A 245 1.06 -12.67 10.58
C LEU A 245 1.90 -13.71 9.81
N GLY A 246 2.40 -13.31 8.64
CA GLY A 246 3.28 -14.14 7.81
C GLY A 246 4.67 -14.34 8.41
N SER A 247 5.14 -13.37 9.20
CA SER A 247 6.41 -13.49 9.92
C SER A 247 6.43 -14.65 10.92
N LEU A 248 7.47 -15.47 10.84
CA LEU A 248 7.76 -16.51 11.84
C LEU A 248 8.37 -15.93 13.12
N HIS A 249 8.98 -14.75 13.04
CA HIS A 249 9.58 -14.05 14.18
C HIS A 249 8.57 -13.09 14.81
N LYS A 250 7.57 -13.68 15.47
CA LYS A 250 6.49 -12.93 16.11
C LYS A 250 6.31 -13.27 17.58
N GLU A 251 5.99 -12.26 18.38
CA GLU A 251 5.67 -12.42 19.81
C GLU A 251 4.35 -11.72 20.18
N LYS A 252 3.61 -12.29 21.14
CA LYS A 252 2.39 -11.70 21.68
C LYS A 252 2.46 -11.70 23.21
N HIS A 253 2.23 -10.54 23.82
CA HIS A 253 2.20 -10.35 25.26
C HIS A 253 0.84 -9.76 25.65
N ILE A 254 0.06 -10.48 26.44
CA ILE A 254 -1.16 -9.94 27.06
C ILE A 254 -0.77 -9.42 28.45
N LEU A 255 -0.97 -8.14 28.69
CA LEU A 255 -0.55 -7.43 29.90
C LEU A 255 -1.75 -7.28 30.84
N PRO A 256 -1.90 -8.14 31.88
CA PRO A 256 -3.10 -8.17 32.71
C PRO A 256 -3.31 -6.83 33.43
N GLY A 257 -4.56 -6.37 33.47
CA GLY A 257 -4.92 -5.13 34.15
C GLY A 257 -4.55 -3.84 33.42
N PHE A 258 -3.68 -3.87 32.40
CA PHE A 258 -3.29 -2.64 31.69
C PHE A 258 -4.48 -2.00 30.96
N PHE A 259 -4.53 -0.66 30.98
CA PHE A 259 -5.44 0.14 30.17
C PHE A 259 -4.82 0.49 28.81
N HIS A 260 -5.49 1.29 27.99
CA HIS A 260 -5.16 1.49 26.58
C HIS A 260 -3.78 2.15 26.32
N ASP A 261 -3.27 2.96 27.24
CA ASP A 261 -1.92 3.52 27.19
C ASP A 261 -0.87 2.48 27.61
N THR A 262 -0.74 1.38 26.87
CA THR A 262 0.13 0.24 27.23
C THR A 262 1.55 0.67 27.62
N LEU A 263 2.14 1.56 26.82
CA LEU A 263 3.50 2.10 27.00
C LEU A 263 3.55 3.32 27.92
N GLY A 264 2.40 3.84 28.34
CA GLY A 264 2.24 4.92 29.32
C GLY A 264 1.46 4.48 30.56
N GLU A 265 1.44 3.18 30.87
CA GLU A 265 0.80 2.66 32.06
C GLU A 265 1.67 2.93 33.30
N LYS A 266 1.07 3.00 34.49
CA LYS A 266 1.78 3.19 35.77
C LYS A 266 2.86 2.13 35.98
N ASN A 267 2.52 0.87 35.70
CA ASN A 267 3.41 -0.28 35.85
C ASN A 267 3.95 -0.76 34.49
N ARG A 268 4.24 0.15 33.54
CA ARG A 268 4.65 -0.16 32.15
C ARG A 268 5.97 -0.92 31.96
N ALA A 269 6.79 -1.07 33.00
CA ALA A 269 8.11 -1.70 32.91
C ALA A 269 8.13 -3.06 32.19
N PRO A 270 7.18 -4.00 32.40
CA PRO A 270 7.15 -5.28 31.67
C PRO A 270 6.91 -5.12 30.17
N ALA A 271 6.10 -4.14 29.75
CA ALA A 271 5.84 -3.85 28.35
C ALA A 271 7.10 -3.27 27.67
N VAL A 272 7.74 -2.30 28.33
CA VAL A 272 8.99 -1.69 27.84
C VAL A 272 10.13 -2.70 27.78
N ALA A 273 10.28 -3.53 28.82
CA ALA A 273 11.29 -4.60 28.85
C ALA A 273 11.08 -5.62 27.72
N SER A 274 9.83 -5.99 27.43
CA SER A 274 9.49 -6.88 26.32
C SER A 274 9.83 -6.27 24.96
N ALA A 275 9.51 -4.98 24.76
CA ALA A 275 9.85 -4.23 23.56
C ALA A 275 11.37 -4.14 23.36
N ARG A 276 12.11 -3.73 24.40
CA ARG A 276 13.57 -3.66 24.39
C ARG A 276 14.20 -5.00 24.02
N ARG A 277 13.77 -6.08 24.69
CA ARG A 277 14.27 -7.43 24.42
C ARG A 277 14.05 -7.82 22.97
N PHE A 278 12.85 -7.59 22.44
CA PHE A 278 12.52 -7.94 21.07
C PHE A 278 13.33 -7.14 20.04
N ILE A 279 13.49 -5.84 20.25
CA ILE A 279 14.32 -4.99 19.39
C ILE A 279 15.76 -5.53 19.38
N LEU A 280 16.39 -5.68 20.55
CA LEU A 280 17.78 -6.17 20.63
C LEU A 280 17.97 -7.56 20.01
N GLN A 281 17.02 -8.47 20.23
CA GLN A 281 17.07 -9.82 19.66
C GLN A 281 17.04 -9.81 18.13
N ASN A 282 16.27 -8.92 17.51
CA ASN A 282 16.22 -8.81 16.06
C ASN A 282 17.49 -8.16 15.49
N PHE A 283 18.05 -7.14 16.17
CA PHE A 283 19.32 -6.52 15.76
C PHE A 283 20.55 -7.43 15.95
N ALA A 284 20.50 -8.38 16.89
CA ALA A 284 21.57 -9.33 17.12
C ALA A 284 21.66 -10.45 16.05
N ARG A 285 20.72 -10.50 15.11
CA ARG A 285 20.66 -11.50 14.04
C ARG A 285 20.79 -10.85 12.67
N PRO A 286 21.32 -11.55 11.66
CA PRO A 286 21.20 -11.12 10.27
C PRO A 286 19.74 -10.85 9.91
N LEU A 287 19.51 -9.92 8.98
CA LEU A 287 18.16 -9.69 8.49
C LEU A 287 17.75 -10.91 7.66
N ASP A 288 16.80 -11.69 8.18
CA ASP A 288 16.23 -12.84 7.48
C ASP A 288 14.85 -12.49 6.93
N ARG A 289 14.60 -12.85 5.67
CA ARG A 289 13.29 -12.71 5.04
C ARG A 289 12.92 -14.02 4.36
N PRO A 290 11.71 -14.54 4.62
CA PRO A 290 11.26 -15.72 3.91
C PRO A 290 11.22 -15.44 2.40
N SER A 291 11.75 -16.39 1.62
CA SER A 291 11.61 -16.35 0.17
C SER A 291 10.12 -16.52 -0.18
N LEU A 292 9.63 -15.59 -0.99
CA LEU A 292 8.28 -15.58 -1.54
C LEU A 292 8.29 -15.89 -3.04
N LEU A 293 9.44 -16.26 -3.62
CA LEU A 293 9.56 -16.57 -5.04
C LEU A 293 8.67 -17.74 -5.47
N ASP A 294 8.35 -18.67 -4.55
CA ASP A 294 7.43 -19.80 -4.77
C ASP A 294 6.03 -19.59 -4.14
N ALA A 295 5.66 -18.37 -3.73
CA ALA A 295 4.37 -18.07 -3.08
C ALA A 295 3.13 -18.23 -4.00
N ASP A 296 3.35 -18.49 -5.28
CA ASP A 296 2.35 -18.96 -6.23
C ASP A 296 2.02 -20.44 -6.09
N ARG A 297 2.92 -21.23 -5.49
CA ARG A 297 2.80 -22.69 -5.28
C ARG A 297 2.52 -23.06 -3.82
N ILE A 298 2.86 -22.17 -2.88
CA ILE A 298 2.70 -22.38 -1.44
C ILE A 298 2.18 -21.13 -0.74
N GLY A 299 1.67 -21.30 0.48
CA GLY A 299 1.27 -20.18 1.34
C GLY A 299 -0.17 -19.67 1.10
N ALA A 300 -0.49 -18.54 1.74
CA ALA A 300 -1.87 -18.05 1.86
C ALA A 300 -2.50 -17.67 0.53
N THR A 301 -1.76 -16.98 -0.32
CA THR A 301 -2.25 -16.46 -1.60
C THR A 301 -2.51 -17.59 -2.59
N CYS A 302 -1.67 -18.63 -2.59
CA CYS A 302 -1.92 -19.87 -3.32
C CYS A 302 -3.22 -20.54 -2.84
N ALA A 303 -3.33 -20.79 -1.53
CA ALA A 303 -4.51 -21.44 -0.95
C ALA A 303 -5.82 -20.64 -1.17
N GLU A 304 -5.78 -19.31 -1.08
CA GLU A 304 -6.92 -18.43 -1.37
C GLU A 304 -7.37 -18.58 -2.83
N SER A 305 -6.42 -18.57 -3.77
CA SER A 305 -6.69 -18.75 -5.19
C SER A 305 -7.28 -20.14 -5.50
N GLU A 306 -6.72 -21.21 -4.93
CA GLU A 306 -7.24 -22.58 -5.10
C GLU A 306 -8.66 -22.74 -4.51
N ALA A 307 -8.92 -22.14 -3.34
CA ALA A 307 -10.25 -22.14 -2.73
C ALA A 307 -11.28 -21.37 -3.59
N LEU A 308 -10.87 -20.27 -4.21
CA LEU A 308 -11.71 -19.50 -5.13
C LEU A 308 -11.96 -20.24 -6.46
N ALA A 309 -10.96 -20.98 -6.96
CA ALA A 309 -11.09 -21.82 -8.16
C ALA A 309 -12.00 -23.02 -7.94
N THR A 310 -12.07 -23.54 -6.71
CA THR A 310 -12.91 -24.69 -6.37
C THR A 310 -14.39 -24.37 -6.64
N PRO A 311 -15.12 -25.16 -7.46
CA PRO A 311 -16.55 -24.95 -7.70
C PRO A 311 -17.36 -25.02 -6.40
N LEU A 312 -18.39 -24.20 -6.30
CA LEU A 312 -19.32 -24.27 -5.16
C LEU A 312 -20.18 -25.54 -5.28
N PRO A 313 -20.59 -26.15 -4.15
CA PRO A 313 -21.53 -27.26 -4.18
C PRO A 313 -22.80 -26.88 -4.93
N HIS A 314 -23.18 -27.71 -5.90
CA HIS A 314 -24.32 -27.45 -6.78
C HIS A 314 -25.60 -27.25 -5.96
N ASN A 315 -26.39 -26.22 -6.28
CA ASN A 315 -27.61 -25.85 -5.56
C ASN A 315 -27.42 -25.45 -4.08
N SER A 316 -26.20 -25.21 -3.62
CA SER A 316 -26.00 -24.52 -2.34
C SER A 316 -26.55 -23.08 -2.41
N LEU A 317 -26.90 -22.51 -1.25
CA LEU A 317 -27.35 -21.11 -1.17
C LEU A 317 -26.34 -20.13 -1.81
N ARG A 318 -25.03 -20.41 -1.65
CA ARG A 318 -23.96 -19.62 -2.28
C ARG A 318 -23.94 -19.80 -3.79
N ASP A 319 -24.06 -21.02 -4.31
CA ASP A 319 -24.12 -21.26 -5.75
C ASP A 319 -25.34 -20.56 -6.39
N LEU A 320 -26.52 -20.65 -5.77
CA LEU A 320 -27.73 -19.97 -6.24
C LEU A 320 -27.54 -18.43 -6.26
N TYR A 321 -26.98 -17.87 -5.19
CA TYR A 321 -26.66 -16.44 -5.11
C TYR A 321 -25.76 -15.97 -6.27
N TRP A 322 -24.70 -16.71 -6.56
CA TRP A 322 -23.76 -16.34 -7.63
C TRP A 322 -24.35 -16.56 -9.03
N ARG A 323 -25.19 -17.58 -9.24
CA ARG A 323 -25.96 -17.74 -10.49
C ARG A 323 -26.89 -16.57 -10.74
N MET A 324 -27.63 -16.14 -9.71
CA MET A 324 -28.51 -14.97 -9.79
C MET A 324 -27.72 -13.69 -10.07
N THR A 325 -26.57 -13.53 -9.41
CA THR A 325 -25.67 -12.39 -9.64
C THR A 325 -25.20 -12.34 -11.10
N ARG A 326 -24.70 -13.45 -11.66
CA ARG A 326 -24.30 -13.53 -13.08
C ARG A 326 -25.46 -13.23 -14.02
N ALA A 327 -26.65 -13.77 -13.75
CA ALA A 327 -27.84 -13.49 -14.55
C ALA A 327 -28.20 -12.01 -14.54
N SER A 328 -28.15 -11.35 -13.38
CA SER A 328 -28.40 -9.92 -13.25
C SER A 328 -27.37 -9.07 -14.01
N MET A 329 -26.09 -9.43 -13.99
CA MET A 329 -25.04 -8.73 -14.73
C MET A 329 -25.21 -8.91 -16.24
N ARG A 330 -25.55 -10.12 -16.70
CA ARG A 330 -25.87 -10.38 -18.11
C ARG A 330 -27.07 -9.57 -18.57
N PHE A 331 -28.09 -9.42 -17.73
CA PHE A 331 -29.21 -8.54 -18.04
C PHE A 331 -28.77 -7.07 -18.12
N GLY A 332 -27.95 -6.61 -17.16
CA GLY A 332 -27.38 -5.26 -17.16
C GLY A 332 -26.53 -4.94 -18.39
N SER A 333 -25.84 -5.94 -18.96
CA SER A 333 -25.05 -5.77 -20.20
C SER A 333 -25.89 -5.33 -21.40
N LYS A 334 -27.19 -5.61 -21.43
CA LYS A 334 -28.07 -5.15 -22.53
C LYS A 334 -28.35 -3.65 -22.47
N LEU A 335 -28.12 -3.03 -21.31
CA LEU A 335 -28.44 -1.63 -21.02
C LEU A 335 -27.18 -0.76 -20.87
N SER A 336 -26.03 -1.37 -20.58
CA SER A 336 -24.77 -0.71 -20.24
C SER A 336 -23.70 -1.05 -21.27
N ALA A 337 -23.10 -0.01 -21.86
CA ALA A 337 -22.03 -0.18 -22.83
C ALA A 337 -20.75 -0.71 -22.16
N GLY A 338 -20.44 -0.25 -20.95
CA GLY A 338 -19.26 -0.71 -20.20
C GLY A 338 -19.37 -2.18 -19.79
N VAL A 339 -20.50 -2.59 -19.24
CA VAL A 339 -20.73 -3.99 -18.86
C VAL A 339 -20.77 -4.89 -20.09
N LYS A 340 -21.38 -4.43 -21.20
CA LYS A 340 -21.36 -5.14 -22.47
C LYS A 340 -19.93 -5.38 -22.97
N LEU A 341 -19.10 -4.33 -23.00
CA LEU A 341 -17.72 -4.41 -23.46
C LEU A 341 -16.90 -5.43 -22.64
N GLY A 342 -17.10 -5.46 -21.32
CA GLY A 342 -16.46 -6.43 -20.44
C GLY A 342 -16.88 -7.89 -20.71
N PHE A 343 -18.15 -8.14 -21.05
CA PHE A 343 -18.58 -9.48 -21.47
C PHE A 343 -18.11 -9.85 -22.88
N ASP A 344 -18.06 -8.88 -23.80
CA ASP A 344 -17.71 -9.12 -25.20
C ASP A 344 -16.19 -9.36 -25.38
N THR A 345 -15.35 -8.67 -24.60
CA THR A 345 -13.88 -8.68 -24.78
C THR A 345 -13.10 -9.20 -23.57
N GLY A 346 -13.75 -9.41 -22.43
CA GLY A 346 -13.11 -9.66 -21.13
C GLY A 346 -13.02 -8.40 -20.27
N PHE A 347 -13.24 -8.53 -18.96
CA PHE A 347 -13.18 -7.40 -18.03
C PHE A 347 -11.75 -6.89 -17.81
N ASP A 348 -10.76 -7.72 -18.10
CA ASP A 348 -9.32 -7.45 -18.01
C ASP A 348 -8.70 -7.03 -19.36
N SER A 349 -9.51 -6.82 -20.40
CA SER A 349 -9.03 -6.46 -21.75
C SER A 349 -8.56 -5.00 -21.87
N GLY A 350 -7.65 -4.73 -22.81
CA GLY A 350 -7.21 -3.38 -23.16
C GLY A 350 -8.38 -2.44 -23.52
N SER A 351 -9.41 -2.96 -24.19
CA SER A 351 -10.61 -2.20 -24.55
C SER A 351 -11.45 -1.80 -23.33
N THR A 352 -11.65 -2.72 -22.37
CA THR A 352 -12.36 -2.42 -21.11
C THR A 352 -11.58 -1.40 -20.28
N LEU A 353 -10.26 -1.54 -20.20
CA LEU A 353 -9.39 -0.60 -19.50
C LEU A 353 -9.47 0.81 -20.11
N ASP A 354 -9.44 0.94 -21.44
CA ASP A 354 -9.62 2.23 -22.12
C ASP A 354 -10.96 2.89 -21.79
N TYR A 355 -12.05 2.13 -21.77
CA TYR A 355 -13.36 2.62 -21.36
C TYR A 355 -13.35 3.13 -19.90
N VAL A 356 -12.72 2.37 -19.00
CA VAL A 356 -12.56 2.74 -17.59
C VAL A 356 -11.72 4.01 -17.44
N TYR A 357 -10.64 4.17 -18.21
CA TYR A 357 -9.81 5.37 -18.19
C TYR A 357 -10.55 6.61 -18.69
N ARG A 358 -11.43 6.47 -19.70
CA ARG A 358 -12.26 7.58 -20.18
C ARG A 358 -13.27 8.08 -19.14
N ASN A 359 -13.68 7.22 -18.20
CA ASN A 359 -14.57 7.54 -17.09
C ASN A 359 -15.86 8.28 -17.50
N ARG A 360 -16.45 7.89 -18.64
CA ARG A 360 -17.66 8.51 -19.19
C ARG A 360 -18.73 7.43 -19.43
N PRO A 361 -19.90 7.53 -18.79
CA PRO A 361 -21.04 6.67 -19.11
C PRO A 361 -21.48 6.85 -20.55
N THR A 362 -21.63 5.76 -21.30
CA THR A 362 -22.04 5.77 -22.72
C THR A 362 -23.27 4.90 -22.98
N GLY A 363 -23.96 4.45 -21.94
CA GLY A 363 -25.24 3.75 -22.03
C GLY A 363 -26.26 4.56 -22.81
N THR A 364 -27.08 3.86 -23.60
CA THR A 364 -28.01 4.47 -24.56
C THR A 364 -29.27 5.05 -23.90
N SER A 365 -29.62 4.61 -22.68
CA SER A 365 -30.78 5.07 -21.90
C SER A 365 -30.38 5.72 -20.56
N PRO A 366 -31.24 6.49 -19.88
CA PRO A 366 -30.95 7.04 -18.55
C PRO A 366 -30.59 5.96 -17.52
N ILE A 367 -31.30 4.82 -17.56
CA ILE A 367 -31.00 3.65 -16.73
C ILE A 367 -29.64 3.06 -17.12
N GLY A 368 -29.35 2.95 -18.43
CA GLY A 368 -28.06 2.49 -18.94
C GLY A 368 -26.89 3.36 -18.48
N LYS A 369 -27.04 4.68 -18.53
CA LYS A 369 -26.05 5.64 -18.01
C LYS A 369 -25.87 5.52 -16.51
N MET A 370 -26.95 5.30 -15.76
CA MET A 370 -26.87 5.05 -14.32
C MET A 370 -26.12 3.75 -14.00
N ILE A 371 -26.36 2.67 -14.77
CA ILE A 371 -25.65 1.40 -14.62
C ILE A 371 -24.16 1.58 -14.95
N ASP A 372 -23.83 2.25 -16.07
CA ASP A 372 -22.45 2.58 -16.42
C ASP A 372 -21.78 3.41 -15.33
N GLN A 373 -22.47 4.41 -14.77
CA GLN A 373 -21.93 5.25 -13.70
C GLN A 373 -21.63 4.43 -12.45
N ASN A 374 -22.53 3.52 -12.05
CA ASN A 374 -22.32 2.63 -10.92
C ASN A 374 -21.19 1.63 -11.19
N TYR A 375 -21.13 1.08 -12.40
CA TYR A 375 -20.02 0.25 -12.85
C TYR A 375 -18.71 1.02 -12.70
N LEU A 376 -18.53 2.14 -13.40
CA LEU A 376 -17.33 2.99 -13.35
C LEU A 376 -16.96 3.44 -11.94
N ASN A 377 -17.92 3.63 -11.04
CA ASN A 377 -17.69 4.01 -9.63
C ASN A 377 -17.40 2.84 -8.69
N SER A 378 -17.43 1.59 -9.17
CA SER A 378 -17.00 0.44 -8.36
C SER A 378 -15.53 0.57 -7.95
N ILE A 379 -15.19 -0.02 -6.81
CA ILE A 379 -13.89 0.21 -6.17
C ILE A 379 -12.71 -0.25 -7.03
N GLY A 380 -12.85 -1.37 -7.74
CA GLY A 380 -11.83 -1.87 -8.66
C GLY A 380 -11.50 -0.88 -9.78
N TRP A 381 -12.52 -0.30 -10.43
CA TRP A 381 -12.29 0.67 -11.51
C TRP A 381 -11.79 2.03 -11.01
N ARG A 382 -12.22 2.46 -9.81
CA ARG A 382 -11.63 3.63 -9.15
C ARG A 382 -10.14 3.39 -8.89
N GLY A 383 -9.77 2.22 -8.37
CA GLY A 383 -8.39 1.80 -8.19
C GLY A 383 -7.58 1.81 -9.49
N ILE A 384 -8.12 1.26 -10.58
CA ILE A 384 -7.45 1.25 -11.89
C ILE A 384 -7.20 2.66 -12.42
N ARG A 385 -8.14 3.59 -12.25
CA ARG A 385 -7.92 5.00 -12.61
C ARG A 385 -6.85 5.65 -11.74
N GLN A 386 -6.81 5.37 -10.44
CA GLN A 386 -5.76 5.88 -9.57
C GLN A 386 -4.39 5.28 -9.93
N ARG A 387 -4.33 3.98 -10.27
CA ARG A 387 -3.14 3.31 -10.76
C ARG A 387 -2.58 4.02 -12.00
N LYS A 388 -3.42 4.41 -12.96
CA LYS A 388 -3.00 5.20 -14.12
C LYS A 388 -2.30 6.50 -13.71
N LEU A 389 -2.88 7.27 -12.79
CA LEU A 389 -2.27 8.51 -12.31
C LEU A 389 -0.92 8.25 -11.63
N ASN A 390 -0.81 7.19 -10.84
CA ASN A 390 0.44 6.81 -10.18
C ASN A 390 1.51 6.34 -11.20
N VAL A 391 1.12 5.61 -12.25
CA VAL A 391 2.02 5.24 -13.37
C VAL A 391 2.54 6.50 -14.07
N GLU A 392 1.65 7.44 -14.41
CA GLU A 392 2.06 8.70 -15.02
C GLU A 392 3.01 9.52 -14.13
N GLU A 393 2.77 9.56 -12.82
CA GLU A 393 3.66 10.22 -11.85
C GLU A 393 5.06 9.59 -11.87
N LEU A 394 5.15 8.26 -11.75
CA LEU A 394 6.45 7.57 -11.69
C LEU A 394 7.17 7.53 -13.05
N LEU A 395 6.45 7.55 -14.17
CA LEU A 395 7.05 7.75 -15.49
C LEU A 395 7.72 9.12 -15.58
N ARG A 396 7.02 10.19 -15.20
CA ARG A 396 7.60 11.55 -15.21
C ARG A 396 8.81 11.65 -14.29
N LEU A 397 8.74 11.02 -13.11
CA LEU A 397 9.89 10.92 -12.20
C LEU A 397 11.08 10.23 -12.87
N ALA A 398 10.88 9.04 -13.44
CA ALA A 398 11.95 8.27 -14.09
C ALA A 398 12.59 9.01 -15.27
N MET A 399 11.78 9.66 -16.11
CA MET A 399 12.27 10.51 -17.21
C MET A 399 13.12 11.68 -16.68
N GLY A 400 12.68 12.31 -15.58
CA GLY A 400 13.45 13.36 -14.91
C GLY A 400 14.82 12.84 -14.45
N LYS A 401 14.86 11.67 -13.79
CA LYS A 401 16.12 11.08 -13.30
C LYS A 401 17.08 10.74 -14.44
N LEU A 402 16.59 10.14 -15.53
CA LEU A 402 17.41 9.84 -16.71
C LEU A 402 18.03 11.11 -17.30
N ARG A 403 17.27 12.21 -17.35
CA ARG A 403 17.77 13.50 -17.86
C ARG A 403 18.78 14.15 -16.94
N GLU A 404 18.57 14.09 -15.62
CA GLU A 404 19.56 14.52 -14.63
C GLU A 404 20.89 13.77 -14.80
N GLU A 405 20.83 12.50 -15.23
CA GLU A 405 21.98 11.65 -15.53
C GLU A 405 22.55 11.85 -16.96
N ASN A 406 22.02 12.80 -17.74
CA ASN A 406 22.35 13.03 -19.16
C ASN A 406 22.14 11.79 -20.06
N ARG A 407 21.10 11.01 -19.78
CA ARG A 407 20.71 9.83 -20.57
C ARG A 407 19.47 10.11 -21.40
N GLU A 408 19.43 9.53 -22.59
CA GLU A 408 18.23 9.49 -23.43
C GLU A 408 17.11 8.71 -22.74
N VAL A 409 15.88 9.14 -22.98
CA VAL A 409 14.64 8.51 -22.54
C VAL A 409 14.06 7.69 -23.70
N ARG A 410 14.30 6.38 -23.65
CA ARG A 410 13.79 5.39 -24.61
C ARG A 410 12.86 4.45 -23.87
N ILE A 411 11.56 4.67 -24.07
CA ILE A 411 10.49 4.00 -23.32
C ILE A 411 10.09 2.72 -24.05
N VAL A 412 9.97 1.62 -23.32
CA VAL A 412 9.25 0.43 -23.78
C VAL A 412 8.11 0.08 -22.84
N ASP A 413 6.95 -0.20 -23.40
CA ASP A 413 5.83 -0.83 -22.69
C ASP A 413 5.57 -2.19 -23.31
N ILE A 414 5.73 -3.25 -22.52
CA ILE A 414 5.69 -4.63 -23.03
C ILE A 414 4.28 -5.21 -23.11
N ALA A 415 3.29 -4.55 -22.50
CA ALA A 415 1.90 -4.98 -22.48
C ALA A 415 0.96 -3.77 -22.39
N ALA A 416 1.01 -2.93 -23.43
CA ALA A 416 0.47 -1.59 -23.40
C ALA A 416 -1.07 -1.54 -23.44
N GLY A 417 -1.75 -2.62 -23.87
CA GLY A 417 -3.15 -2.52 -24.29
C GLY A 417 -3.27 -1.51 -25.42
N HIS A 418 -4.05 -0.45 -25.26
CA HIS A 418 -4.06 0.66 -26.23
C HIS A 418 -2.93 1.70 -26.02
N GLY A 419 -2.14 1.59 -24.95
CA GLY A 419 -1.02 2.50 -24.64
C GLY A 419 -1.41 3.89 -24.14
N ARG A 420 -2.70 4.14 -23.89
CA ARG A 420 -3.24 5.47 -23.54
C ARG A 420 -2.49 6.14 -22.39
N TYR A 421 -2.17 5.42 -21.32
CA TYR A 421 -1.52 6.02 -20.14
C TYR A 421 -0.08 6.47 -20.42
N ILE A 422 0.67 5.76 -21.28
CA ILE A 422 2.00 6.20 -21.72
C ILE A 422 1.86 7.51 -22.50
N LEU A 423 0.97 7.53 -23.50
CA LEU A 423 0.81 8.69 -24.38
C LEU A 423 0.24 9.91 -23.63
N GLU A 424 -0.64 9.70 -22.66
CA GLU A 424 -1.18 10.77 -21.80
C GLU A 424 -0.16 11.23 -20.74
N ALA A 425 0.78 10.38 -20.29
CA ALA A 425 1.85 10.79 -19.39
C ALA A 425 2.73 11.90 -19.98
N LEU A 426 2.85 11.97 -21.32
CA LEU A 426 3.66 12.95 -22.04
C LEU A 426 3.03 14.35 -22.12
N GLN A 427 1.74 14.49 -21.76
CA GLN A 427 1.08 15.79 -21.79
C GLN A 427 1.79 16.77 -20.85
N GLY A 428 2.26 17.89 -21.40
CA GLY A 428 3.00 18.92 -20.65
C GLY A 428 4.46 18.56 -20.35
N VAL A 429 5.00 17.47 -20.90
CA VAL A 429 6.40 17.07 -20.73
C VAL A 429 7.25 17.68 -21.85
N SER A 430 8.33 18.38 -21.48
CA SER A 430 9.34 18.90 -22.40
C SER A 430 10.75 18.74 -21.81
N PRO A 431 11.77 18.29 -22.57
CA PRO A 431 11.65 17.72 -23.92
C PRO A 431 10.78 16.45 -23.95
N LEU A 432 10.39 15.96 -25.13
CA LEU A 432 9.75 14.64 -25.28
C LEU A 432 10.81 13.52 -25.20
N PRO A 433 10.42 12.25 -24.96
CA PRO A 433 11.35 11.13 -25.06
C PRO A 433 11.84 10.92 -26.50
N GLU A 434 13.05 10.39 -26.64
CA GLU A 434 13.70 10.10 -27.92
C GLU A 434 12.99 8.97 -28.68
N SER A 435 12.44 7.98 -27.98
CA SER A 435 11.61 6.94 -28.59
C SER A 435 10.64 6.28 -27.60
N ILE A 436 9.53 5.78 -28.13
CA ILE A 436 8.52 5.00 -27.42
C ILE A 436 8.17 3.76 -28.25
N LEU A 437 8.34 2.59 -27.64
CA LEU A 437 7.92 1.32 -28.19
C LEU A 437 6.77 0.75 -27.36
N LEU A 438 5.58 0.70 -27.93
CA LEU A 438 4.43 0.03 -27.34
C LEU A 438 4.30 -1.38 -27.92
N ARG A 439 4.03 -2.36 -27.07
CA ARG A 439 3.90 -3.76 -27.46
C ARG A 439 2.65 -4.38 -26.85
N ASP A 440 2.03 -5.28 -27.60
CA ASP A 440 0.92 -6.10 -27.14
C ASP A 440 0.80 -7.35 -28.03
N TYR A 441 0.30 -8.46 -27.49
CA TYR A 441 0.14 -9.70 -28.25
C TYR A 441 -1.09 -9.67 -29.16
N SER A 442 -2.06 -8.78 -28.88
CA SER A 442 -3.34 -8.67 -29.60
C SER A 442 -3.26 -7.72 -30.79
N ASP A 443 -3.62 -8.21 -31.98
CA ASP A 443 -3.65 -7.40 -33.21
C ASP A 443 -4.63 -6.22 -33.10
N ILE A 444 -5.72 -6.37 -32.32
CA ILE A 444 -6.69 -5.29 -32.07
C ILE A 444 -6.03 -4.16 -31.28
N ASN A 445 -5.29 -4.51 -30.23
CA ASN A 445 -4.60 -3.55 -29.38
C ASN A 445 -3.54 -2.78 -30.17
N VAL A 446 -2.76 -3.48 -31.00
CA VAL A 446 -1.75 -2.88 -31.88
C VAL A 446 -2.37 -1.90 -32.87
N ARG A 447 -3.47 -2.29 -33.53
CA ARG A 447 -4.18 -1.43 -34.49
C ARG A 447 -4.72 -0.17 -33.82
N ASP A 448 -5.46 -0.31 -32.73
CA ASP A 448 -6.14 0.80 -32.08
C ASP A 448 -5.13 1.73 -31.36
N GLY A 449 -4.06 1.16 -30.79
CA GLY A 449 -2.95 1.93 -30.24
C GLY A 449 -2.15 2.69 -31.31
N SER A 450 -1.93 2.10 -32.49
CA SER A 450 -1.30 2.80 -33.62
C SER A 450 -2.14 3.99 -34.10
N ALA A 451 -3.47 3.82 -34.16
CA ALA A 451 -4.37 4.92 -34.49
C ALA A 451 -4.31 6.05 -33.44
N LEU A 452 -4.21 5.70 -32.15
CA LEU A 452 -4.08 6.67 -31.08
C LEU A 452 -2.75 7.44 -31.12
N ILE A 453 -1.64 6.80 -31.51
CA ILE A 453 -0.35 7.49 -31.74
C ILE A 453 -0.50 8.57 -32.80
N VAL A 454 -1.16 8.25 -33.92
CA VAL A 454 -1.42 9.20 -35.02
C VAL A 454 -2.34 10.33 -34.56
N GLU A 455 -3.43 10.00 -33.85
CA GLU A 455 -4.36 10.99 -33.28
C GLU A 455 -3.64 12.01 -32.36
N LYS A 456 -2.67 11.54 -31.58
CA LYS A 456 -1.87 12.37 -30.66
C LYS A 456 -0.73 13.13 -31.34
N GLY A 457 -0.47 12.89 -32.64
CA GLY A 457 0.66 13.50 -33.36
C GLY A 457 2.03 13.03 -32.86
N LEU A 458 2.14 11.78 -32.37
CA LEU A 458 3.36 11.23 -31.79
C LEU A 458 4.08 10.22 -32.71
N GLY A 459 3.69 10.14 -33.97
CA GLY A 459 4.20 9.14 -34.92
C GLY A 459 5.71 9.21 -35.18
N ASP A 460 6.33 10.37 -34.94
CA ASP A 460 7.78 10.55 -35.14
C ASP A 460 8.63 9.90 -34.05
N ILE A 461 8.04 9.68 -32.86
CA ILE A 461 8.75 9.14 -31.69
C ILE A 461 8.17 7.83 -31.17
N ALA A 462 6.90 7.51 -31.49
CA ALA A 462 6.19 6.36 -30.97
C ALA A 462 5.82 5.36 -32.07
N ARG A 463 6.05 4.07 -31.80
CA ARG A 463 5.59 2.97 -32.63
C ARG A 463 4.89 1.91 -31.78
N PHE A 464 3.93 1.21 -32.39
CA PHE A 464 3.25 0.07 -31.78
C PHE A 464 3.54 -1.19 -32.60
N VAL A 465 4.06 -2.23 -31.95
CA VAL A 465 4.33 -3.53 -32.59
C VAL A 465 3.65 -4.68 -31.85
N LYS A 466 3.46 -5.80 -32.54
CA LYS A 466 3.05 -7.05 -31.90
C LYS A 466 4.22 -7.63 -31.12
N GLY A 467 3.97 -8.14 -29.92
CA GLY A 467 4.99 -8.77 -29.08
C GLY A 467 4.41 -9.56 -27.92
N ASP A 468 5.10 -10.63 -27.51
CA ASP A 468 4.72 -11.40 -26.33
C ASP A 468 5.53 -10.92 -25.11
N ALA A 469 4.83 -10.44 -24.09
CA ALA A 469 5.43 -9.97 -22.84
C ALA A 469 6.06 -11.08 -22.00
N PHE A 470 5.83 -12.36 -22.32
CA PHE A 470 6.41 -13.51 -21.63
C PHE A 470 7.46 -14.26 -22.45
N ASP A 471 7.72 -13.84 -23.69
CA ASP A 471 8.86 -14.32 -24.45
C ASP A 471 10.14 -13.59 -23.99
N ARG A 472 10.93 -14.28 -23.16
CA ARG A 472 12.18 -13.73 -22.61
C ARG A 472 13.18 -13.36 -23.70
N GLN A 473 13.32 -14.17 -24.75
CA GLN A 473 14.32 -13.94 -25.79
C GLN A 473 13.96 -12.72 -26.64
N ASP A 474 12.69 -12.61 -27.01
CA ASP A 474 12.15 -11.47 -27.73
C ASP A 474 12.23 -10.18 -26.91
N LEU A 475 12.01 -10.24 -25.59
CA LEU A 475 12.27 -9.11 -24.69
C LEU A 475 13.75 -8.73 -24.63
N ALA A 476 14.65 -9.69 -24.46
CA ALA A 476 16.08 -9.44 -24.37
C ALA A 476 16.68 -8.84 -25.66
N ALA A 477 16.05 -9.12 -26.82
CA ALA A 477 16.48 -8.67 -28.14
C ALA A 477 15.94 -7.27 -28.53
N LEU A 478 15.32 -6.53 -27.61
CA LEU A 478 14.74 -5.21 -27.89
C LEU A 478 15.80 -4.19 -28.31
N GLU A 479 15.61 -3.61 -29.50
CA GLU A 479 16.45 -2.54 -30.05
C GLU A 479 15.62 -1.31 -30.51
N PRO A 480 16.10 -0.07 -30.26
CA PRO A 480 17.26 0.25 -29.43
C PRO A 480 17.03 -0.14 -27.96
N LYS A 481 18.10 -0.46 -27.23
CA LYS A 481 17.99 -0.83 -25.81
C LYS A 481 17.22 0.22 -24.99
N PRO A 482 16.15 -0.15 -24.28
CA PRO A 482 15.37 0.80 -23.50
C PRO A 482 16.14 1.31 -22.28
N THR A 483 15.86 2.56 -21.90
CA THR A 483 16.33 3.16 -20.64
C THR A 483 15.21 3.24 -19.60
N LEU A 484 13.96 3.11 -20.03
CA LEU A 484 12.76 3.09 -19.18
C LEU A 484 11.79 2.01 -19.68
N ALA A 485 11.63 0.92 -18.92
CA ALA A 485 10.64 -0.10 -19.17
C ALA A 485 9.37 0.11 -18.32
N VAL A 486 8.24 -0.32 -18.86
CA VAL A 486 6.92 -0.22 -18.21
C VAL A 486 6.20 -1.55 -18.30
N VAL A 487 5.67 -1.99 -17.15
CA VAL A 487 4.76 -3.12 -17.04
C VAL A 487 3.58 -2.73 -16.18
N SER A 488 2.44 -2.42 -16.81
CA SER A 488 1.25 -1.95 -16.08
C SER A 488 0.03 -2.84 -16.36
N GLY A 489 -0.46 -3.54 -15.34
CA GLY A 489 -1.67 -4.35 -15.41
C GLY A 489 -1.49 -5.72 -16.05
N LEU A 490 -0.26 -6.16 -16.25
CA LEU A 490 0.07 -7.47 -16.80
C LEU A 490 0.28 -8.52 -15.70
N TYR A 491 1.27 -8.32 -14.83
CA TYR A 491 1.69 -9.35 -13.87
C TYR A 491 0.62 -9.69 -12.82
N GLU A 492 -0.36 -8.81 -12.62
CA GLU A 492 -1.52 -9.04 -11.76
C GLU A 492 -2.52 -10.05 -12.36
N LEU A 493 -2.44 -10.31 -13.67
CA LEU A 493 -3.30 -11.26 -14.39
C LEU A 493 -2.75 -12.69 -14.39
N PHE A 494 -1.48 -12.87 -14.01
CA PHE A 494 -0.78 -14.16 -14.08
C PHE A 494 -0.26 -14.57 -12.70
N ALA A 495 -0.80 -15.68 -12.21
CA ALA A 495 -0.49 -16.19 -10.88
C ALA A 495 0.93 -16.76 -10.78
N ASP A 496 1.47 -17.32 -11.88
CA ASP A 496 2.74 -18.05 -11.94
C ASP A 496 3.94 -17.10 -11.80
N ASN A 497 4.78 -17.37 -10.80
CA ASN A 497 5.97 -16.56 -10.52
C ASN A 497 7.13 -16.84 -11.46
N GLN A 498 7.25 -18.05 -12.00
CA GLN A 498 8.26 -18.38 -13.00
C GLN A 498 8.01 -17.63 -14.31
N MET A 499 6.74 -17.53 -14.72
CA MET A 499 6.33 -16.77 -15.90
C MET A 499 6.63 -15.26 -15.73
N VAL A 500 6.25 -14.68 -14.59
CA VAL A 500 6.54 -13.27 -14.27
C VAL A 500 8.05 -13.03 -14.16
N GLY A 501 8.77 -13.93 -13.49
CA GLY A 501 10.23 -13.85 -13.35
C GLY A 501 10.97 -13.95 -14.69
N GLY A 502 10.51 -14.79 -15.62
CA GLY A 502 11.07 -14.90 -16.97
C GLY A 502 10.90 -13.61 -17.78
N SER A 503 9.73 -12.98 -17.70
CA SER A 503 9.46 -11.68 -18.32
C SER A 503 10.36 -10.58 -17.73
N LEU A 504 10.44 -10.50 -16.40
CA LEU A 504 11.31 -9.54 -15.70
C LEU A 504 12.80 -9.74 -16.06
N ALA A 505 13.26 -10.98 -16.18
CA ALA A 505 14.63 -11.29 -16.58
C ALA A 505 14.93 -10.84 -18.02
N GLY A 506 14.01 -11.05 -18.96
CA GLY A 506 14.15 -10.55 -20.33
C GLY A 506 14.21 -9.01 -20.38
N LEU A 507 13.37 -8.35 -19.59
CA LEU A 507 13.44 -6.90 -19.40
C LEU A 507 14.77 -6.44 -18.77
N ALA A 508 15.31 -7.18 -17.81
CA ALA A 508 16.59 -6.86 -17.18
C ALA A 508 17.78 -6.96 -18.15
N GLU A 509 17.71 -7.86 -19.13
CA GLU A 509 18.71 -7.99 -20.20
C GLU A 509 18.61 -6.86 -21.24
N ALA A 510 17.40 -6.38 -21.49
CA ALA A 510 17.12 -5.30 -22.43
C ALA A 510 17.42 -3.91 -21.85
N VAL A 511 16.96 -3.64 -20.62
CA VAL A 511 17.10 -2.35 -19.95
C VAL A 511 18.56 -2.13 -19.57
N GLU A 512 19.13 -1.02 -20.02
CA GLU A 512 20.51 -0.67 -19.69
C GLU A 512 20.73 -0.56 -18.17
N PRO A 513 21.93 -0.90 -17.66
CA PRO A 513 22.29 -0.61 -16.27
C PRO A 513 22.04 0.87 -15.90
N GLY A 514 21.50 1.09 -14.70
CA GLY A 514 21.03 2.40 -14.24
C GLY A 514 19.70 2.87 -14.85
N GLY A 515 19.19 2.18 -15.87
CA GLY A 515 17.85 2.41 -16.42
C GLY A 515 16.75 2.02 -15.43
N TYR A 516 15.51 2.32 -15.77
CA TYR A 516 14.40 2.25 -14.83
C TYR A 516 13.29 1.31 -15.30
N LEU A 517 12.55 0.75 -14.34
CA LEU A 517 11.37 -0.07 -14.53
C LEU A 517 10.22 0.51 -13.71
N VAL A 518 9.12 0.89 -14.38
CA VAL A 518 7.84 1.16 -13.73
C VAL A 518 6.98 -0.09 -13.79
N TYR A 519 6.60 -0.64 -12.65
CA TYR A 519 5.79 -1.85 -12.58
C TYR A 519 4.61 -1.70 -11.63
N THR A 520 3.53 -2.42 -11.89
CA THR A 520 2.32 -2.41 -11.05
C THR A 520 2.13 -3.72 -10.30
N GLY A 521 1.44 -3.65 -9.17
CA GLY A 521 0.99 -4.79 -8.40
C GLY A 521 -0.45 -4.61 -7.93
N GLN A 522 -1.07 -5.70 -7.50
CA GLN A 522 -2.38 -5.69 -6.86
C GLN A 522 -2.34 -6.53 -5.56
N PRO A 523 -1.71 -6.00 -4.50
CA PRO A 523 -1.49 -6.76 -3.26
C PRO A 523 -2.80 -7.12 -2.55
N TRP A 524 -3.84 -6.31 -2.68
CA TRP A 524 -5.14 -6.54 -2.04
C TRP A 524 -6.29 -6.34 -3.02
N HIS A 525 -7.39 -7.07 -2.84
CA HIS A 525 -8.65 -6.75 -3.51
C HIS A 525 -9.87 -7.18 -2.67
N PRO A 526 -10.77 -6.26 -2.29
CA PRO A 526 -11.90 -6.60 -1.40
C PRO A 526 -12.99 -7.44 -2.07
N GLN A 527 -12.94 -7.62 -3.40
CA GLN A 527 -13.98 -8.30 -4.17
C GLN A 527 -13.46 -9.52 -4.95
N LEU A 528 -12.43 -10.22 -4.46
CA LEU A 528 -11.90 -11.41 -5.15
C LEU A 528 -12.97 -12.48 -5.43
N GLU A 529 -13.87 -12.74 -4.50
CA GLU A 529 -14.95 -13.72 -4.73
C GLU A 529 -15.91 -13.25 -5.82
N LEU A 530 -16.28 -11.97 -5.85
CA LEU A 530 -17.08 -11.41 -6.94
C LEU A 530 -16.39 -11.59 -8.29
N ILE A 531 -15.08 -11.32 -8.35
CA ILE A 531 -14.30 -11.49 -9.57
C ILE A 531 -14.29 -12.96 -10.00
N ALA A 532 -13.90 -13.87 -9.10
CA ALA A 532 -13.83 -15.31 -9.36
C ALA A 532 -15.17 -15.95 -9.72
N ARG A 533 -16.28 -15.46 -9.16
CA ARG A 533 -17.59 -16.11 -9.29
C ARG A 533 -18.52 -15.41 -10.29
N ALA A 534 -18.30 -14.15 -10.63
CA ALA A 534 -19.22 -13.38 -11.46
C ALA A 534 -18.59 -12.77 -12.73
N LEU A 535 -17.27 -12.56 -12.77
CA LEU A 535 -16.59 -11.97 -13.93
C LEU A 535 -15.92 -13.03 -14.81
N THR A 536 -15.94 -12.77 -16.12
CA THR A 536 -15.27 -13.60 -17.13
C THR A 536 -13.95 -12.97 -17.55
N SER A 537 -12.91 -13.79 -17.69
CA SER A 537 -11.62 -13.35 -18.25
C SER A 537 -11.66 -13.32 -19.79
N HIS A 538 -10.80 -12.52 -20.40
CA HIS A 538 -10.50 -12.56 -21.85
C HIS A 538 -10.06 -13.96 -22.34
N ARG A 539 -9.67 -14.87 -21.43
CA ARG A 539 -9.35 -16.28 -21.71
C ARG A 539 -10.60 -17.13 -21.93
N ALA A 540 -11.25 -16.95 -23.07
CA ALA A 540 -12.35 -17.82 -23.56
C ALA A 540 -13.54 -17.97 -22.60
N GLY A 541 -13.87 -16.94 -21.81
CA GLY A 541 -15.06 -16.93 -20.93
C GLY A 541 -14.93 -17.79 -19.66
N GLN A 542 -13.72 -18.25 -19.32
CA GLN A 542 -13.46 -18.93 -18.06
C GLN A 542 -13.65 -17.98 -16.86
N ALA A 543 -13.92 -18.59 -15.69
CA ALA A 543 -13.99 -17.87 -14.42
C ALA A 543 -12.65 -17.15 -14.16
N TRP A 544 -12.71 -15.85 -13.88
CA TRP A 544 -11.52 -15.06 -13.63
C TRP A 544 -11.06 -15.24 -12.18
N VAL A 545 -10.28 -16.28 -11.90
CA VAL A 545 -9.68 -16.49 -10.58
C VAL A 545 -8.36 -15.74 -10.51
N MET A 546 -8.29 -14.76 -9.62
CA MET A 546 -7.09 -13.97 -9.41
C MET A 546 -6.33 -14.48 -8.18
N ARG A 547 -5.02 -14.69 -8.33
CA ARG A 547 -4.11 -14.82 -7.21
C ARG A 547 -3.50 -13.45 -6.92
N ARG A 548 -3.71 -12.94 -5.72
CA ARG A 548 -3.02 -11.72 -5.27
C ARG A 548 -1.56 -12.02 -5.03
N ARG A 549 -0.71 -11.05 -5.36
CA ARG A 549 0.73 -11.09 -5.11
C ARG A 549 1.05 -9.98 -4.13
N SER A 550 1.53 -10.33 -2.94
CA SER A 550 1.88 -9.33 -1.92
C SER A 550 2.96 -8.38 -2.42
N GLN A 551 3.07 -7.17 -1.85
CA GLN A 551 4.12 -6.24 -2.26
C GLN A 551 5.52 -6.83 -2.02
N ALA A 552 5.70 -7.53 -0.89
CA ALA A 552 6.96 -8.21 -0.58
C ALA A 552 7.33 -9.29 -1.62
N GLU A 553 6.35 -10.05 -2.10
CA GLU A 553 6.55 -11.06 -3.15
C GLU A 553 6.95 -10.42 -4.48
N MET A 554 6.25 -9.36 -4.89
CA MET A 554 6.58 -8.65 -6.12
C MET A 554 7.98 -8.02 -6.06
N ASP A 555 8.34 -7.44 -4.91
CA ASP A 555 9.67 -6.85 -4.71
C ASP A 555 10.78 -7.90 -4.82
N GLN A 556 10.57 -9.11 -4.31
CA GLN A 556 11.54 -10.20 -4.45
C GLN A 556 11.68 -10.68 -5.90
N LEU A 557 10.60 -10.76 -6.68
CA LEU A 557 10.69 -11.10 -8.11
C LEU A 557 11.49 -10.05 -8.90
N VAL A 558 11.25 -8.77 -8.60
CA VAL A 558 11.96 -7.64 -9.23
C VAL A 558 13.42 -7.62 -8.82
N GLU A 559 13.73 -7.87 -7.55
CA GLU A 559 15.10 -8.00 -7.04
C GLU A 559 15.84 -9.19 -7.65
N ALA A 560 15.19 -10.35 -7.75
CA ALA A 560 15.76 -11.55 -8.36
C ALA A 560 16.07 -11.36 -9.86
N ALA A 561 15.32 -10.49 -10.55
CA ALA A 561 15.61 -10.11 -11.94
C ALA A 561 16.75 -9.09 -12.08
N GLY A 562 17.30 -8.55 -10.99
CA GLY A 562 18.39 -7.57 -11.03
C GLY A 562 17.93 -6.12 -11.06
N PHE A 563 16.78 -5.82 -10.45
CA PHE A 563 16.32 -4.44 -10.22
C PHE A 563 16.26 -4.12 -8.73
N ARG A 564 16.54 -2.86 -8.37
CA ARG A 564 16.42 -2.35 -7.00
C ARG A 564 15.24 -1.37 -6.92
N LYS A 565 14.25 -1.65 -6.07
CA LYS A 565 13.12 -0.73 -5.83
C LYS A 565 13.63 0.60 -5.28
N ILE A 566 13.13 1.70 -5.85
CA ILE A 566 13.48 3.09 -5.51
C ILE A 566 12.33 3.75 -4.74
N THR A 567 11.11 3.65 -5.24
CA THR A 567 9.93 4.26 -4.59
C THR A 567 8.64 3.54 -5.00
N LEU A 568 7.57 3.80 -4.25
CA LEU A 568 6.26 3.18 -4.44
C LEU A 568 5.13 4.21 -4.28
N ARG A 569 4.02 3.99 -4.98
CA ARG A 569 2.73 4.64 -4.79
C ARG A 569 1.67 3.59 -4.56
N VAL A 570 0.78 3.83 -3.61
CA VAL A 570 -0.35 2.95 -3.30
C VAL A 570 -1.62 3.79 -3.34
N ASP A 571 -2.70 3.25 -3.90
CA ASP A 571 -4.00 3.93 -3.85
C ASP A 571 -4.61 3.95 -2.44
N GLU A 572 -5.61 4.79 -2.23
CA GLU A 572 -6.20 5.00 -0.91
C GLU A 572 -6.85 3.75 -0.29
N TRP A 573 -7.17 2.75 -1.11
CA TRP A 573 -7.82 1.50 -0.71
C TRP A 573 -6.82 0.36 -0.53
N GLY A 574 -5.54 0.58 -0.87
CA GLY A 574 -4.48 -0.42 -0.85
C GLY A 574 -4.62 -1.47 -1.95
N ILE A 575 -5.43 -1.24 -2.98
CA ILE A 575 -5.74 -2.26 -3.99
C ILE A 575 -4.57 -2.46 -4.94
N PHE A 576 -4.07 -1.37 -5.50
CA PHE A 576 -3.00 -1.31 -6.47
C PHE A 576 -1.78 -0.59 -5.91
N SER A 577 -0.62 -1.09 -6.32
CA SER A 577 0.67 -0.48 -6.09
C SER A 577 1.33 -0.17 -7.44
N VAL A 578 2.10 0.91 -7.49
CA VAL A 578 2.94 1.27 -8.64
C VAL A 578 4.33 1.60 -8.11
N SER A 579 5.32 0.84 -8.56
CA SER A 579 6.69 0.95 -8.09
C SER A 579 7.61 1.44 -9.20
N LEU A 580 8.65 2.16 -8.81
CA LEU A 580 9.79 2.47 -9.65
C LEU A 580 10.99 1.67 -9.13
N ALA A 581 11.65 0.94 -10.00
CA ALA A 581 12.91 0.27 -9.70
C ALA A 581 13.99 0.67 -10.70
N GLN A 582 15.25 0.53 -10.29
CA GLN A 582 16.42 0.82 -11.12
C GLN A 582 17.17 -0.48 -11.42
N ARG A 583 17.59 -0.67 -12.68
CA ARG A 583 18.42 -1.80 -13.09
C ARG A 583 19.79 -1.68 -12.42
N VAL A 584 20.16 -2.66 -11.61
CA VAL A 584 21.51 -2.73 -11.03
C VAL A 584 22.50 -3.35 -12.03
N GLN A 585 23.80 -3.20 -11.79
CA GLN A 585 24.83 -3.76 -12.68
C GLN A 585 24.83 -5.29 -12.67
#